data_AF-A0A959S6X7-F1
#
_entry.id   AF-A0A959S6X7-F1
#
_cell.length_a   1.000
_cell.length_b   1.000
_cell.length_c   1.000
_cell.angle_alpha   90.00
_cell.angle_beta   90.00
_cell.angle_gamma   90.00
#
_symmetry.space_group_name_H-M   'P 1'
#
loop_
_entity.id
_entity.type
_entity.pdbx_description
1 polymer ?
#
loop_
_entity_poly.entity_id
_entity_poly.type
_entity_poly.pdbx_seq_one_letter_code
_entity_poly.pdbx_strand_id
1 'polypeptide(L)'
;MHYRTILLLSWIPWAASSAMAQSPRIVLETNGSTTVHTDLASALSAAQANDVLYLSGGDFIVAGPLVFDKPLHLVGAGIHPDSSGVTAATTVGTSGSPSNGIQLTTGASG
;
A
#
# COMPACT_ATOMS: atom_id res chain seq x y z
N MET A 1 13.69 -6.21 -62.84
CA MET A 1 13.60 -7.45 -62.03
C MET A 1 14.86 -7.56 -61.18
N HIS A 2 14.74 -8.12 -59.97
CA HIS A 2 15.77 -8.33 -58.92
C HIS A 2 15.70 -7.39 -57.69
N TYR A 3 14.58 -7.46 -56.96
CA TYR A 3 14.54 -7.13 -55.54
C TYR A 3 14.72 -8.43 -54.75
N ARG A 4 15.95 -8.90 -54.61
CA ARG A 4 16.26 -10.10 -53.81
C ARG A 4 17.51 -9.77 -53.02
N THR A 5 17.33 -9.51 -51.72
CA THR A 5 18.23 -9.72 -50.57
C THR A 5 17.95 -8.64 -49.50
N ILE A 6 16.73 -8.61 -48.98
CA ILE A 6 16.41 -7.95 -47.70
C ILE A 6 15.59 -8.98 -46.92
N LEU A 7 16.27 -9.84 -46.16
CA LEU A 7 15.64 -10.81 -45.27
C LEU A 7 16.70 -11.22 -44.25
N LEU A 8 16.34 -11.20 -42.96
CA LEU A 8 17.13 -11.61 -41.78
C LEU A 8 17.72 -10.47 -40.92
N LEU A 9 16.93 -9.45 -40.59
CA LEU A 9 17.18 -8.68 -39.36
C LEU A 9 15.87 -8.21 -38.71
N SER A 10 14.99 -9.14 -38.38
CA SER A 10 13.79 -8.87 -37.57
C SER A 10 13.64 -9.93 -36.49
N TRP A 11 14.71 -10.14 -35.72
CA TRP A 11 14.68 -10.96 -34.52
C TRP A 11 14.87 -10.03 -33.32
N ILE A 12 13.80 -9.90 -32.55
CA ILE A 12 13.66 -9.69 -31.11
C ILE A 12 12.44 -8.78 -30.91
N PRO A 13 11.22 -9.33 -30.76
CA PRO A 13 10.20 -8.60 -30.05
C PRO A 13 10.65 -8.51 -28.59
N TRP A 14 10.91 -7.27 -28.19
CA TRP A 14 11.20 -6.84 -26.84
C TRP A 14 9.98 -7.13 -25.96
N ALA A 15 9.90 -8.32 -25.40
CA ALA A 15 8.92 -8.66 -24.37
C ALA A 15 9.43 -8.12 -23.02
N ALA A 16 9.36 -6.80 -22.83
CA ALA A 16 9.46 -6.22 -21.49
C ALA A 16 8.10 -6.40 -20.81
N SER A 17 7.92 -7.55 -20.17
CA SER A 17 6.86 -7.72 -19.17
C SER A 17 7.20 -6.81 -18.00
N SER A 18 6.57 -5.63 -17.93
CA SER A 18 6.59 -4.81 -16.73
C SER A 18 6.02 -5.63 -15.58
N ALA A 19 6.87 -6.09 -14.67
CA ALA A 19 6.44 -6.73 -13.44
C ALA A 19 5.52 -5.76 -12.70
N MET A 20 4.23 -6.08 -12.62
CA MET A 20 3.31 -5.35 -11.78
C MET A 20 3.69 -5.66 -10.33
N ALA A 21 4.51 -4.80 -9.73
CA ALA A 21 4.66 -4.79 -8.28
C ALA A 21 3.25 -4.64 -7.69
N GLN A 22 2.82 -5.58 -6.86
CA GLN A 22 1.54 -5.47 -6.16
C GLN A 22 1.55 -4.17 -5.37
N SER A 23 0.65 -3.24 -5.70
CA SER A 23 0.58 -1.99 -4.95
C SER A 23 0.14 -2.28 -3.51
N PRO A 24 0.60 -1.51 -2.53
CA PRO A 24 0.19 -1.69 -1.14
C PRO A 24 -1.35 -1.73 -1.02
N ARG A 25 -1.85 -2.65 -0.21
CA ARG A 25 -3.26 -2.81 0.15
C ARG A 25 -3.45 -2.67 1.66
N ILE A 26 -4.62 -2.17 2.02
CA ILE A 26 -5.09 -2.04 3.40
C ILE A 26 -6.35 -2.89 3.51
N VAL A 27 -6.38 -3.83 4.43
CA VAL A 27 -7.59 -4.59 4.74
C VAL A 27 -8.19 -4.02 6.01
N LEU A 28 -9.39 -3.49 5.90
CA LEU A 28 -10.21 -3.05 7.03
C LEU A 28 -11.13 -4.21 7.43
N GLU A 29 -11.02 -4.64 8.67
CA GLU A 29 -11.93 -5.57 9.32
C GLU A 29 -12.87 -4.81 10.26
N THR A 30 -14.18 -4.90 9.96
CA THR A 30 -15.24 -4.27 10.73
C THR A 30 -16.27 -5.33 11.08
N ASN A 31 -16.27 -5.79 12.35
CA ASN A 31 -17.28 -6.70 12.90
C ASN A 31 -17.58 -7.92 11.99
N GLY A 32 -16.53 -8.58 11.47
CA GLY A 32 -16.65 -9.75 10.59
C GLY A 32 -16.86 -9.45 9.10
N SER A 33 -16.95 -8.18 8.71
CA SER A 33 -16.91 -7.75 7.31
C SER A 33 -15.51 -7.26 6.93
N THR A 34 -15.05 -7.57 5.72
CA THR A 34 -13.73 -7.15 5.22
C THR A 34 -13.87 -6.28 3.99
N THR A 35 -13.18 -5.13 4.00
CA THR A 35 -13.09 -4.23 2.85
C THR A 35 -11.62 -3.94 2.55
N VAL A 36 -11.30 -3.73 1.27
CA VAL A 36 -9.92 -3.51 0.83
C VAL A 36 -9.79 -2.10 0.28
N HIS A 37 -8.84 -1.36 0.82
CA HIS A 37 -8.54 0.02 0.45
C HIS A 37 -7.13 0.14 -0.11
N THR A 38 -6.90 1.12 -0.99
CA THR A 38 -5.58 1.45 -1.53
C THR A 38 -4.92 2.62 -0.81
N ASP A 39 -5.70 3.40 -0.07
CA ASP A 39 -5.30 4.67 0.50
C ASP A 39 -5.63 4.70 2.00
N LEU A 40 -4.70 5.21 2.80
CA LEU A 40 -4.85 5.19 4.26
C LEU A 40 -5.97 6.13 4.73
N ALA A 41 -6.20 7.25 4.03
CA ALA A 41 -7.29 8.17 4.32
C ALA A 41 -8.68 7.55 4.07
N SER A 42 -8.85 6.76 3.00
CA SER A 42 -10.11 6.09 2.69
C SER A 42 -10.40 4.98 3.71
N ALA A 43 -9.37 4.22 4.10
CA ALA A 43 -9.49 3.22 5.16
C ALA A 43 -9.90 3.83 6.52
N LEU A 44 -9.26 4.93 6.95
CA LEU A 44 -9.60 5.60 8.21
C LEU A 44 -11.00 6.23 8.23
N SER A 45 -11.44 6.76 7.09
CA SER A 45 -12.79 7.30 6.95
C SER A 45 -13.87 6.20 7.02
N ALA A 46 -13.57 5.00 6.52
CA ALA A 46 -14.48 3.85 6.55
C ALA A 46 -14.47 3.12 7.90
N ALA A 47 -13.36 3.20 8.64
CA ALA A 47 -13.19 2.49 9.90
C ALA A 47 -14.15 3.00 10.99
N GLN A 48 -14.66 2.06 11.78
CA GLN A 48 -15.43 2.31 13.00
C GLN A 48 -14.53 2.16 14.24
N ALA A 49 -15.05 2.55 15.41
CA ALA A 49 -14.29 2.42 16.64
C ALA A 49 -14.02 0.95 16.98
N ASN A 50 -12.77 0.65 17.33
CA ASN A 50 -12.19 -0.67 17.62
C ASN A 50 -11.99 -1.59 16.40
N ASP A 51 -12.06 -1.05 15.18
CA ASP A 51 -11.75 -1.83 13.97
C ASP A 51 -10.26 -2.14 13.85
N VAL A 52 -9.97 -3.19 13.07
CA VAL A 52 -8.60 -3.65 12.78
C VAL A 52 -8.25 -3.32 11.33
N LEU A 53 -7.14 -2.61 11.13
CA LEU A 53 -6.60 -2.28 9.82
C LEU A 53 -5.28 -3.04 9.64
N TYR A 54 -5.28 -3.97 8.69
CA TYR A 54 -4.08 -4.70 8.27
C TYR A 54 -3.42 -3.97 7.10
N LEU A 55 -2.24 -3.45 7.34
CA LEU A 55 -1.43 -2.72 6.37
C LEU A 55 -0.43 -3.70 5.76
N SER A 56 -0.51 -3.94 4.45
CA SER A 56 0.51 -4.74 3.75
C SER A 56 1.89 -4.07 3.77
N GLY A 57 2.89 -4.75 3.23
CA GLY A 57 4.21 -4.16 3.09
C GLY A 57 4.26 -3.03 2.06
N GLY A 58 4.85 -1.90 2.43
CA GLY A 58 4.93 -0.70 1.61
C GLY A 58 4.76 0.60 2.39
N ASP A 59 4.87 1.72 1.67
CA ASP A 59 4.76 3.07 2.22
C ASP A 59 3.33 3.60 2.08
N PHE A 60 2.72 3.97 3.21
CA PHE A 60 1.43 4.63 3.29
C PHE A 60 1.63 6.08 3.72
N ILE A 61 1.81 6.96 2.74
CA ILE A 61 2.08 8.39 2.97
C ILE A 61 0.82 9.20 2.78
N VAL A 62 0.42 9.94 3.82
CA VAL A 62 -0.69 10.90 3.77
C VAL A 62 -0.15 12.32 3.63
N ALA A 63 -0.69 13.09 2.68
CA ALA A 63 -0.38 14.51 2.56
C ALA A 63 -1.18 15.30 3.61
N GLY A 64 -0.52 15.75 4.68
CA GLY A 64 -1.17 16.44 5.79
C GLY A 64 -1.05 15.72 7.14
N PRO A 65 -1.72 16.21 8.20
CA PRO A 65 -1.74 15.55 9.49
C PRO A 65 -2.51 14.22 9.41
N LEU A 66 -1.95 13.18 10.00
CA LEU A 66 -2.63 11.91 10.18
C LEU A 66 -3.35 11.93 11.53
N VAL A 67 -4.67 12.05 11.50
CA VAL A 67 -5.50 12.20 12.70
C VAL A 67 -6.24 10.90 12.99
N PHE A 68 -6.06 10.41 14.22
CA PHE A 68 -6.80 9.28 14.77
C PHE A 68 -7.84 9.79 15.76
N ASP A 69 -9.10 9.85 15.32
CA ASP A 69 -10.25 10.32 16.12
C ASP A 69 -10.96 9.23 16.91
N LYS A 70 -10.71 7.97 16.58
CA LYS A 70 -11.36 6.79 17.16
C LYS A 70 -10.31 5.73 17.54
N PRO A 71 -10.59 4.89 18.56
CA PRO A 71 -9.69 3.77 18.88
C PRO A 71 -9.63 2.82 17.69
N LEU A 72 -8.43 2.48 17.22
CA LEU A 72 -8.20 1.59 16.07
C LEU A 72 -6.99 0.70 16.34
N HIS A 73 -7.01 -0.51 15.79
CA HIS A 73 -5.89 -1.43 15.81
C HIS A 73 -5.19 -1.42 14.44
N LEU A 74 -3.94 -0.96 14.40
CA LEU A 74 -3.12 -0.95 13.18
C LEU A 74 -2.13 -2.12 13.23
N VAL A 75 -2.19 -3.01 12.24
CA VAL A 75 -1.32 -4.18 12.14
C VAL A 75 -0.50 -4.09 10.86
N GLY A 76 0.82 -3.88 10.98
CA GLY A 76 1.74 -3.91 9.84
C GLY A 76 2.14 -5.35 9.49
N ALA A 77 1.90 -5.74 8.23
CA ALA A 77 2.21 -7.07 7.68
C ALA A 77 3.45 -7.06 6.76
N GLY A 78 4.26 -6.00 6.79
CA GLY A 78 5.36 -5.75 5.85
C GLY A 78 6.71 -6.42 6.11
N ILE A 79 6.81 -7.44 6.96
CA ILE A 79 8.07 -8.22 7.10
C ILE A 79 7.74 -9.69 7.35
N HIS A 80 7.97 -10.54 6.34
CA HIS A 80 8.67 -11.84 6.42
C HIS A 80 8.73 -12.50 5.02
N PRO A 81 9.93 -12.82 4.49
CA PRO A 81 9.99 -14.12 3.81
C PRO A 81 11.31 -14.86 4.04
N ASP A 82 11.20 -16.00 4.73
CA ASP A 82 11.94 -17.20 4.34
C ASP A 82 11.54 -17.68 2.93
N SER A 83 10.33 -17.42 2.42
CA SER A 83 9.95 -17.89 1.06
C SER A 83 8.69 -17.28 0.42
N SER A 84 8.60 -15.96 0.26
CA SER A 84 7.68 -15.34 -0.70
C SER A 84 8.22 -13.99 -1.15
N GLY A 85 8.06 -13.64 -2.43
CA GLY A 85 8.61 -12.40 -3.00
C GLY A 85 8.28 -11.16 -2.14
N VAL A 86 9.32 -10.57 -1.58
CA VAL A 86 9.34 -9.52 -0.55
C VAL A 86 8.31 -8.40 -0.78
N THR A 87 7.37 -8.22 0.16
CA THR A 87 6.68 -6.94 0.37
C THR A 87 7.53 -6.09 1.32
N ALA A 88 7.71 -4.80 1.02
CA ALA A 88 8.59 -3.90 1.79
C ALA A 88 8.10 -3.72 3.25
N ALA A 89 8.93 -3.18 4.15
CA ALA A 89 8.47 -2.81 5.49
C ALA A 89 7.20 -1.95 5.42
N THR A 90 6.25 -2.18 6.34
CA THR A 90 5.09 -1.29 6.46
C THR A 90 5.54 0.01 7.09
N THR A 91 5.53 1.09 6.32
CA THR A 91 5.83 2.45 6.80
C THR A 91 4.57 3.29 6.76
N VAL A 92 4.18 3.89 7.89
CA VAL A 92 3.11 4.91 7.94
C VAL A 92 3.77 6.24 8.21
N GLY A 93 3.48 7.23 7.35
CA GLY A 93 4.10 8.53 7.46
C GLY A 93 3.21 9.65 6.94
N THR A 94 3.53 10.86 7.38
CA THR A 94 2.97 12.10 6.84
C THR A 94 4.02 12.76 5.96
N SER A 95 3.59 13.38 4.87
CA SER A 95 4.45 14.28 4.08
C SER A 95 4.00 15.73 4.31
N GLY A 96 4.98 16.65 4.44
CA GLY A 96 4.71 18.08 4.58
C GLY A 96 5.53 18.76 5.69
N SER A 97 4.99 19.86 6.20
CA SER A 97 5.63 20.70 7.23
C SER A 97 5.97 19.89 8.49
N PRO A 98 7.05 20.21 9.24
CA PRO A 98 7.38 19.55 10.50
C PRO A 98 6.24 19.55 11.55
N SER A 99 5.23 20.40 11.37
CA SER A 99 4.00 20.41 12.19
C SER A 99 2.96 19.34 11.82
N ASN A 100 3.11 18.67 10.66
CA ASN A 100 2.23 17.57 10.23
C ASN A 100 2.70 16.27 10.89
N GLY A 101 2.37 16.10 12.17
CA GLY A 101 2.63 14.86 12.90
C GLY A 101 1.46 13.87 12.84
N ILE A 102 1.68 12.72 13.47
CA ILE A 102 0.60 11.80 13.86
C ILE A 102 -0.09 12.38 15.09
N GLN A 103 -1.39 12.59 15.01
CA GLN A 103 -2.19 13.21 16.08
C GLN A 103 -3.21 12.21 16.61
N LEU A 104 -3.20 12.02 17.92
CA LEU A 104 -4.19 11.25 18.67
C LEU A 104 -5.12 12.26 19.35
N THR A 105 -6.36 12.37 18.90
CA THR A 105 -7.31 13.37 19.44
C THR A 105 -8.28 12.79 20.47
N THR A 106 -8.24 11.47 20.64
CA THR A 106 -9.07 10.72 21.60
C THR A 106 -8.16 9.85 22.46
N GLY A 107 -8.59 9.57 23.70
CA GLY A 107 -7.86 8.69 24.60
C GLY A 107 -7.70 7.28 23.99
N ALA A 108 -6.47 6.78 23.98
CA ALA A 108 -6.20 5.38 23.67
C ALA A 108 -6.44 4.54 24.93
N SER A 109 -7.26 3.49 24.81
CA SER A 109 -7.45 2.49 25.86
C SER A 109 -6.93 1.18 25.29
N GLY A 110 -5.92 0.59 25.94
CA GLY A 110 -5.28 -0.66 25.54
C GLY A 110 -5.24 -1.64 26.69
#